data_AF-A0A538EMW3-F1
#
_entry.id   AF-A0A538EMW3-F1
#
_cell.length_a   1.000
_cell.length_b   1.000
_cell.length_c   1.000
_cell.angle_alpha   90.00
_cell.angle_beta   90.00
_cell.angle_gamma   90.00
#
_symmetry.space_group_name_H-M   'P 1'
#
loop_
_entity.id
_entity.type
_entity.pdbx_description
1 polymer ?
#
loop_
_entity_poly.entity_id
_entity_poly.type
_entity_poly.pdbx_seq_one_letter_code
_entity_poly.pdbx_strand_id
1 'polypeptide(L)'
;MSDVSHQVVRLGRGKHSSPDQGACVMELASMLAGERFGDRPRAVCPVIGAFLRTYNDALDDDRRQDLYRYAADSVGSLAGPDVERLRAGRCAAWAAEVAPGSRFALRRWASRRRLAAAGEFAARAAARDPDDRGDHHRRALAFVDELIALGARGDHILSPAELTTEPTALRR
;
A
#
# COMPACT_ATOMS: atom_id res chain seq x y z
N MET A 1 12.57 19.10 -30.33
CA MET A 1 11.49 18.27 -29.78
C MET A 1 12.18 17.11 -29.08
N SER A 2 12.14 17.06 -27.76
CA SER A 2 12.83 16.02 -26.99
C SER A 2 12.20 14.68 -27.31
N ASP A 3 13.03 13.70 -27.70
CA ASP A 3 12.59 12.34 -27.98
C ASP A 3 11.97 11.74 -26.71
N VAL A 4 10.70 11.37 -26.76
CA VAL A 4 10.02 10.75 -25.62
C VAL A 4 10.45 9.28 -25.61
N SER A 5 11.42 8.96 -24.77
CA SER A 5 11.78 7.56 -24.49
C SER A 5 10.68 6.91 -23.66
N HIS A 6 9.94 5.97 -24.24
CA HIS A 6 8.95 5.16 -23.54
C HIS A 6 9.63 3.94 -22.92
N GLN A 7 10.07 4.06 -21.68
CA GLN A 7 10.65 2.95 -20.93
C GLN A 7 9.57 2.23 -20.13
N VAL A 8 9.28 0.98 -20.49
CA VAL A 8 8.41 0.12 -19.71
C VAL A 8 9.19 -0.35 -18.48
N VAL A 9 8.88 0.20 -17.32
CA VAL A 9 9.50 -0.20 -16.06
C VAL A 9 9.04 -1.61 -15.72
N ARG A 10 9.96 -2.58 -15.65
CA ARG A 10 9.68 -3.91 -15.13
C ARG A 10 9.94 -3.96 -13.63
N LEU A 11 9.03 -4.57 -12.87
CA LEU A 11 9.20 -4.68 -11.43
C LEU A 11 10.26 -5.72 -11.07
N GLY A 12 11.27 -5.30 -10.32
CA GLY A 12 12.41 -6.08 -9.86
C GLY A 12 12.40 -6.32 -8.36
N ARG A 13 13.16 -7.33 -7.92
CA ARG A 13 13.40 -7.62 -6.50
C ARG A 13 14.53 -6.74 -5.97
N GLY A 14 14.38 -6.26 -4.74
CA GLY A 14 15.41 -5.52 -4.03
C GLY A 14 15.47 -4.04 -4.39
N LYS A 15 16.62 -3.43 -4.12
CA LYS A 15 16.85 -1.99 -4.25
C LYS A 15 17.60 -1.70 -5.54
N HIS A 16 17.19 -0.65 -6.24
CA HIS A 16 17.83 -0.18 -7.46
C HIS A 16 18.46 1.20 -7.22
N SER A 17 19.52 1.54 -7.96
CA SER A 17 20.14 2.87 -7.83
C SER A 17 19.49 3.92 -8.73
N SER A 18 18.85 3.49 -9.81
CA SER A 18 18.16 4.34 -10.78
C SER A 18 17.04 3.57 -11.50
N PRO A 19 16.05 4.26 -12.09
CA PRO A 19 15.00 3.63 -12.89
C PRO A 19 15.50 2.76 -14.05
N ASP A 20 16.69 3.07 -14.58
CA ASP A 20 17.31 2.31 -15.69
C ASP A 20 17.67 0.87 -15.33
N GLN A 21 17.80 0.57 -14.03
CA GLN A 21 18.10 -0.76 -13.51
C GLN A 21 16.83 -1.55 -13.17
N GLY A 22 15.65 -1.00 -13.47
CA GLY A 22 14.37 -1.47 -12.96
C GLY A 22 13.94 -0.75 -11.69
N ALA A 23 12.83 -1.19 -11.11
CA ALA A 23 12.30 -0.63 -9.87
C ALA A 23 11.53 -1.71 -9.10
N CYS A 24 11.55 -1.67 -7.77
CA CYS A 24 10.50 -2.31 -6.99
C CYS A 24 9.21 -1.48 -7.06
N VAL A 25 8.09 -2.05 -6.62
CA VAL A 25 6.78 -1.35 -6.60
C VAL A 25 6.82 0.01 -5.89
N MET A 26 7.59 0.17 -4.81
CA MET A 26 7.68 1.44 -4.07
C MET A 26 8.62 2.46 -4.68
N GLU A 27 9.66 2.01 -5.38
CA GLU A 27 10.50 2.88 -6.19
C GLU A 27 9.68 3.46 -7.37
N LEU A 28 8.87 2.62 -8.03
CA LEU A 28 7.93 3.10 -9.05
C LEU A 28 6.90 4.08 -8.47
N ALA A 29 6.34 3.81 -7.28
CA ALA A 29 5.44 4.74 -6.60
C ALA A 29 6.11 6.10 -6.33
N SER A 30 7.38 6.13 -5.95
CA SER A 30 8.13 7.38 -5.77
C SER A 30 8.28 8.17 -7.07
N MET A 31 8.49 7.49 -8.20
CA MET A 31 8.54 8.12 -9.52
C MET A 31 7.19 8.73 -9.90
N LEU A 32 6.10 7.98 -9.71
CA LEU A 32 4.74 8.44 -10.00
C LEU A 32 4.32 9.62 -9.12
N ALA A 33 4.81 9.68 -7.89
CA ALA A 33 4.59 10.82 -6.98
C ALA A 33 5.50 12.04 -7.28
N GLY A 34 6.41 11.95 -8.26
CA GLY A 34 7.38 13.02 -8.54
C GLY A 34 8.43 13.20 -7.44
N GLU A 35 8.65 12.18 -6.61
CA GLU A 35 9.62 12.20 -5.52
C GLU A 35 11.01 11.76 -5.98
N ARG A 36 12.01 11.94 -5.11
CA ARG A 36 13.31 11.32 -5.32
C ARG A 36 13.14 9.79 -5.36
N PHE A 37 13.71 9.16 -6.39
CA PHE A 37 13.70 7.70 -6.55
C PHE A 37 14.12 6.98 -5.27
N GLY A 38 13.21 6.17 -4.73
CA GLY A 38 13.44 5.40 -3.52
C GLY A 38 12.25 4.57 -3.08
N ASP A 39 12.52 3.56 -2.26
CA ASP A 39 11.57 2.54 -1.81
C ASP A 39 10.71 2.98 -0.60
N ARG A 40 10.80 4.24 -0.19
CA ARG A 40 10.10 4.85 0.95
C ARG A 40 9.49 6.21 0.57
N PRO A 41 8.57 6.23 -0.41
CA PRO A 41 7.91 7.47 -0.82
C PRO A 41 7.12 8.11 0.34
N ARG A 42 7.14 9.44 0.40
CA ARG A 42 6.40 10.24 1.40
C ARG A 42 4.90 10.27 1.10
N ALA A 43 4.52 10.20 -0.16
CA ALA A 43 3.13 10.18 -0.63
C ALA A 43 2.38 8.88 -0.30
N VAL A 44 3.05 7.86 0.23
CA VAL A 44 2.45 6.55 0.54
C VAL A 44 2.41 6.33 2.05
N CYS A 45 1.32 5.75 2.54
CA CYS A 45 1.22 5.32 3.94
C CYS A 45 2.37 4.36 4.31
N PRO A 46 3.14 4.60 5.38
CA PRO A 46 4.26 3.75 5.77
C PRO A 46 3.89 2.28 6.02
N VAL A 47 2.65 2.00 6.41
CA VAL A 47 2.15 0.62 6.60
C VAL A 47 1.98 -0.08 5.25
N ILE A 48 1.33 0.58 4.28
CA ILE A 48 1.10 0.05 2.93
C ILE A 48 2.43 -0.11 2.21
N GLY A 49 3.29 0.91 2.26
CA GLY A 49 4.58 0.86 1.60
C GLY A 49 5.49 -0.24 2.17
N ALA A 50 5.45 -0.48 3.47
CA ALA A 50 6.17 -1.59 4.09
C ALA A 50 5.62 -2.97 3.69
N PHE A 51 4.30 -3.11 3.56
CA PHE A 51 3.70 -4.34 3.03
C PHE A 51 4.14 -4.59 1.60
N LEU A 52 3.89 -3.64 0.69
CA LEU A 52 4.14 -3.78 -0.75
C LEU A 52 5.61 -4.04 -1.05
N ARG A 53 6.53 -3.31 -0.42
CA ARG A 53 7.97 -3.53 -0.58
C ARG A 53 8.40 -4.92 -0.12
N THR A 54 7.91 -5.36 1.04
CA THR A 54 8.26 -6.70 1.56
C THR A 54 7.66 -7.81 0.71
N TYR A 55 6.44 -7.62 0.21
CA TYR A 55 5.75 -8.60 -0.63
C TYR A 55 6.39 -8.69 -2.02
N ASN A 56 6.73 -7.55 -2.64
CA ASN A 56 7.50 -7.47 -3.90
C ASN A 56 8.74 -8.36 -3.89
N ASP A 57 9.51 -8.32 -2.81
CA ASP A 57 10.77 -9.07 -2.69
C ASP A 57 10.56 -10.57 -2.46
N ALA A 58 9.35 -10.97 -2.03
CA ALA A 58 9.01 -12.35 -1.76
C ALA A 58 8.38 -13.06 -2.96
N LEU A 59 7.89 -12.33 -3.96
CA LEU A 59 7.27 -12.88 -5.16
C LEU A 59 8.32 -13.33 -6.18
N ASP A 60 7.93 -14.35 -6.96
CA ASP A 60 8.57 -14.66 -8.24
C ASP A 60 8.41 -13.51 -9.25
N ASP A 61 9.11 -13.59 -10.38
CA ASP A 61 9.18 -12.50 -11.36
C ASP A 61 7.86 -12.20 -12.06
N ASP A 62 7.00 -13.20 -12.23
CA ASP A 62 5.74 -13.06 -12.95
C ASP A 62 4.68 -12.43 -12.05
N ARG A 63 4.44 -12.99 -10.85
CA ARG A 63 3.50 -12.43 -9.88
C ARG A 63 3.88 -11.04 -9.40
N ARG A 64 5.17 -10.69 -9.42
CA ARG A 64 5.60 -9.34 -9.07
C ARG A 64 5.01 -8.29 -10.01
N GLN A 65 4.73 -8.64 -11.27
CA GLN A 65 4.16 -7.68 -12.22
C GLN A 65 2.71 -7.32 -11.92
N ASP A 66 1.97 -8.17 -11.19
CA ASP A 66 0.62 -7.84 -10.70
C ASP A 66 0.63 -6.68 -9.70
N LEU A 67 1.81 -6.33 -9.16
CA LEU A 67 1.97 -5.21 -8.24
C LEU A 67 1.99 -3.84 -8.94
N TYR A 68 2.06 -3.78 -10.28
CA TYR A 68 2.23 -2.52 -11.02
C TYR A 68 1.14 -1.50 -10.70
N ARG A 69 -0.13 -1.94 -10.65
CA ARG A 69 -1.27 -1.05 -10.32
C ARG A 69 -1.12 -0.39 -8.95
N TYR A 70 -0.58 -1.13 -7.98
CA TYR A 70 -0.44 -0.63 -6.61
C TYR A 70 0.67 0.41 -6.46
N ALA A 71 1.60 0.51 -7.42
CA ALA A 71 2.50 1.65 -7.45
C ALA A 71 1.72 2.96 -7.62
N ALA A 72 0.68 2.98 -8.47
CA ALA A 72 -0.20 4.12 -8.65
C ALA A 72 -1.24 4.23 -7.52
N ASP A 73 -1.97 3.15 -7.23
CA ASP A 73 -3.09 3.17 -6.27
C ASP A 73 -2.66 3.51 -4.83
N SER A 74 -1.39 3.28 -4.49
CA SER A 74 -0.85 3.61 -3.16
C SER A 74 -0.41 5.06 -3.01
N VAL A 75 -0.22 5.81 -4.11
CA VAL A 75 0.12 7.24 -4.07
C VAL A 75 -1.08 8.02 -3.53
N GLY A 76 -0.83 8.93 -2.59
CA GLY A 76 -1.88 9.67 -1.89
C GLY A 76 -2.50 8.88 -0.72
N SER A 77 -2.04 7.66 -0.44
CA SER A 77 -2.54 6.89 0.69
C SER A 77 -2.05 7.39 2.04
N LEU A 78 -1.10 8.32 2.12
CA LEU A 78 -0.68 8.93 3.38
C LEU A 78 -1.91 9.53 4.11
N ALA A 79 -2.06 9.22 5.39
CA ALA A 79 -3.23 9.62 6.17
C ALA A 79 -2.84 10.00 7.61
N GLY A 80 -3.80 10.52 8.37
CA GLY A 80 -3.59 10.86 9.78
C GLY A 80 -3.27 9.63 10.66
N PRO A 81 -2.70 9.85 11.86
CA PRO A 81 -2.23 8.76 12.74
C PRO A 81 -3.28 7.70 13.09
N ASP A 82 -4.57 8.05 13.11
CA ASP A 82 -5.66 7.12 13.39
C ASP A 82 -5.89 6.12 12.26
N VAL A 83 -5.90 6.60 11.01
CA VAL A 83 -6.03 5.74 9.82
C VAL A 83 -4.81 4.82 9.71
N GLU A 84 -3.61 5.34 9.96
CA GLU A 84 -2.39 4.52 9.94
C GLU A 84 -2.40 3.45 11.04
N ARG A 85 -2.92 3.77 12.24
CA ARG A 85 -3.12 2.78 13.32
C ARG A 85 -4.14 1.73 12.93
N LEU A 86 -5.24 2.12 12.29
CA LEU A 86 -6.27 1.20 11.80
C LEU A 86 -5.69 0.21 10.79
N ARG A 87 -4.96 0.71 9.79
CA ARG A 87 -4.25 -0.12 8.80
C ARG A 87 -3.24 -1.06 9.47
N ALA A 88 -2.46 -0.57 10.43
CA ALA A 88 -1.52 -1.40 11.17
C ALA A 88 -2.21 -2.51 11.99
N GLY A 89 -3.34 -2.19 12.63
CA GLY A 89 -4.18 -3.16 13.35
C GLY A 89 -4.75 -4.23 12.41
N ARG A 90 -5.15 -3.83 11.21
CA ARG A 90 -5.65 -4.77 10.20
C ARG A 90 -4.56 -5.71 9.67
N CYS A 91 -3.34 -5.20 9.43
CA CYS A 91 -2.16 -6.02 9.13
C CYS A 91 -1.85 -7.04 10.24
N ALA A 92 -1.94 -6.61 11.50
CA ALA A 92 -1.76 -7.48 12.65
C ALA A 92 -2.79 -8.63 12.69
N ALA A 93 -4.07 -8.32 12.47
CA ALA A 93 -5.14 -9.31 12.42
C ALA A 93 -4.94 -10.32 11.28
N TRP A 94 -4.69 -9.82 10.06
CA TRP A 94 -4.39 -10.67 8.89
C TRP A 94 -3.26 -11.65 9.17
N ALA A 95 -2.14 -11.16 9.74
CA ALA A 95 -0.99 -12.01 10.01
C ALA A 95 -1.26 -13.11 11.05
N ALA A 96 -2.21 -12.89 11.97
CA ALA A 96 -2.66 -13.91 12.91
C ALA A 96 -3.61 -14.93 12.27
N GLU A 97 -4.42 -14.51 11.30
CA GLU A 97 -5.31 -15.38 10.51
C GLU A 97 -4.53 -16.34 9.63
N VAL A 98 -3.54 -15.83 8.88
CA VAL A 98 -2.78 -16.64 7.91
C VAL A 98 -1.62 -17.42 8.55
N ALA A 99 -1.16 -17.02 9.74
CA ALA A 99 -0.12 -17.70 10.48
C ALA A 99 -0.48 -17.83 11.98
N PRO A 100 -1.28 -18.84 12.38
CA PRO A 100 -1.81 -18.97 13.74
C PRO A 100 -0.75 -19.07 14.86
N GLY A 101 0.45 -19.57 14.54
CA GLY A 101 1.60 -19.59 15.48
C GLY A 101 2.25 -18.22 15.73
N SER A 102 1.82 -17.18 15.02
CA SER A 102 2.44 -15.86 15.03
C SER A 102 1.94 -14.94 16.16
N ARG A 103 0.94 -15.37 16.96
CA ARG A 103 0.34 -14.59 18.07
C ARG A 103 1.35 -14.07 19.09
N PHE A 104 2.43 -14.83 19.36
CA PHE A 104 3.50 -14.42 20.28
C PHE A 104 4.43 -13.37 19.64
N ALA A 105 4.72 -13.51 18.35
CA ALA A 105 5.45 -12.51 17.57
C ALA A 105 4.63 -11.21 17.44
N LEU A 106 3.30 -11.33 17.30
CA LEU A 106 2.37 -10.20 17.29
C LEU A 106 2.36 -9.45 18.62
N ARG A 107 2.31 -10.16 19.76
CA ARG A 107 2.42 -9.55 21.11
C ARG A 107 3.75 -8.81 21.32
N ARG A 108 4.85 -9.35 20.78
CA ARG A 108 6.18 -8.71 20.82
C ARG A 108 6.36 -7.57 19.81
N TRP A 109 5.55 -7.54 18.76
CA TRP A 109 5.49 -6.44 17.80
C TRP A 109 4.67 -5.25 18.34
N ALA A 110 3.51 -5.52 18.96
CA ALA A 110 2.65 -4.51 19.55
C ALA A 110 3.38 -3.63 20.58
N SER A 111 4.37 -4.20 21.29
CA SER A 111 5.21 -3.48 22.26
C SER A 111 6.23 -2.52 21.64
N ARG A 112 6.49 -2.58 20.33
CA ARG A 112 7.48 -1.72 19.64
C ARG A 112 6.86 -0.53 18.89
N ARG A 113 5.53 -0.44 18.78
CA ARG A 113 4.74 0.68 18.18
C ARG A 113 5.21 1.19 16.80
N ARG A 114 5.97 0.42 16.01
CA ARG A 114 6.37 0.80 14.64
C ARG A 114 5.28 0.37 13.66
N LEU A 115 4.43 1.31 13.23
CA LEU A 115 3.31 1.05 12.32
C LEU A 115 3.74 0.33 11.05
N ALA A 116 4.83 0.78 10.41
CA ALA A 116 5.39 0.14 9.21
C ALA A 116 5.74 -1.35 9.42
N ALA A 117 6.16 -1.75 10.62
CA ALA A 117 6.50 -3.15 10.89
C ALA A 117 5.28 -4.09 10.85
N ALA A 118 4.06 -3.58 11.02
CA ALA A 118 2.84 -4.37 10.84
C ALA A 118 2.72 -4.81 9.37
N GLY A 119 2.93 -3.88 8.45
CA GLY A 119 2.89 -4.12 7.00
C GLY A 119 3.92 -5.18 6.60
N GLU A 120 5.17 -5.06 7.06
CA GLU A 120 6.19 -6.08 6.76
C GLU A 120 5.84 -7.46 7.30
N PHE A 121 5.25 -7.53 8.50
CA PHE A 121 4.89 -8.80 9.11
C PHE A 121 3.73 -9.47 8.36
N ALA A 122 2.69 -8.70 8.03
CA ALA A 122 1.57 -9.16 7.21
C ALA A 122 2.04 -9.63 5.82
N ALA A 123 2.95 -8.90 5.18
CA ALA A 123 3.52 -9.31 3.90
C ALA A 123 4.33 -10.61 3.98
N ARG A 124 5.13 -10.81 5.05
CA ARG A 124 5.84 -12.08 5.26
C ARG A 124 4.91 -13.23 5.60
N ALA A 125 3.83 -12.95 6.33
CA ALA A 125 2.80 -13.94 6.63
C ALA A 125 2.04 -14.32 5.35
N ALA A 126 1.77 -13.34 4.48
CA ALA A 126 1.24 -13.58 3.15
C ALA A 126 2.24 -14.39 2.29
N ALA A 127 3.51 -14.03 2.25
CA ALA A 127 4.47 -14.80 1.44
C ALA A 127 4.66 -16.27 1.88
N ARG A 128 4.16 -16.66 3.06
CA ARG A 128 4.22 -18.04 3.56
C ARG A 128 2.92 -18.77 3.23
N ASP A 129 2.90 -19.43 2.08
CA ASP A 129 1.95 -20.52 1.81
C ASP A 129 2.75 -21.73 1.28
N PRO A 130 2.73 -22.88 1.97
CA PRO A 130 3.41 -24.09 1.52
C PRO A 130 2.78 -24.77 0.29
N ASP A 131 1.56 -24.41 -0.12
CA ASP A 131 0.77 -25.20 -1.08
C ASP A 131 0.56 -24.54 -2.46
N ASP A 132 1.02 -23.29 -2.67
CA ASP A 132 1.06 -22.55 -3.94
C ASP A 132 -0.14 -22.72 -4.90
N ARG A 133 -1.38 -22.84 -4.39
CA ARG A 133 -2.59 -23.07 -5.22
C ARG A 133 -3.19 -21.79 -5.82
N GLY A 134 -2.39 -20.73 -6.02
CA GLY A 134 -2.80 -19.47 -6.65
C GLY A 134 -3.79 -18.58 -5.89
N ASP A 135 -4.51 -19.09 -4.88
CA ASP A 135 -5.48 -18.30 -4.11
C ASP A 135 -4.80 -17.29 -3.17
N HIS A 136 -3.64 -17.64 -2.64
CA HIS A 136 -2.93 -16.81 -1.67
C HIS A 136 -2.50 -15.46 -2.25
N HIS A 137 -1.99 -15.45 -3.48
CA HIS A 137 -1.60 -14.21 -4.15
C HIS A 137 -2.81 -13.28 -4.32
N ARG A 138 -3.92 -13.81 -4.83
CA ARG A 138 -5.18 -13.07 -4.99
C ARG A 138 -5.67 -12.49 -3.66
N ARG A 139 -5.59 -13.27 -2.58
CA ARG A 139 -5.94 -12.84 -1.22
C ARG A 139 -5.03 -11.71 -0.73
N ALA A 140 -3.72 -11.78 -0.98
CA ALA A 140 -2.79 -10.71 -0.64
C ALA A 140 -3.08 -9.42 -1.43
N LEU A 141 -3.40 -9.53 -2.73
CA LEU A 141 -3.81 -8.40 -3.56
C LEU A 141 -5.10 -7.74 -3.02
N ALA A 142 -6.13 -8.54 -2.75
CA ALA A 142 -7.38 -8.06 -2.16
C ALA A 142 -7.17 -7.39 -0.78
N PHE A 143 -6.19 -7.88 -0.02
CA PHE A 143 -5.81 -7.27 1.25
C PHE A 143 -5.16 -5.89 1.07
N VAL A 144 -4.34 -5.68 0.04
CA VAL A 144 -3.81 -4.35 -0.27
C VAL A 144 -4.92 -3.40 -0.69
N ASP A 145 -5.89 -3.87 -1.50
CA ASP A 145 -7.07 -3.08 -1.88
C ASP A 145 -7.84 -2.61 -0.63
N GLU A 146 -8.04 -3.52 0.34
CA GLU A 146 -8.66 -3.20 1.63
C GLU A 146 -7.88 -2.10 2.37
N LEU A 147 -6.55 -2.24 2.49
CA LEU A 147 -5.71 -1.26 3.18
C LEU A 147 -5.76 0.13 2.55
N ILE A 148 -5.78 0.20 1.21
CA ILE A 148 -5.90 1.47 0.47
C ILE A 148 -7.27 2.11 0.74
N ALA A 149 -8.34 1.32 0.70
CA ALA A 149 -9.70 1.79 0.96
C ALA A 149 -9.93 2.24 2.41
N LEU A 150 -9.20 1.68 3.38
CA LEU A 150 -9.20 2.15 4.77
C LEU A 150 -8.63 3.57 4.82
N GLY A 151 -9.47 4.56 5.11
CA GLY A 151 -9.10 5.99 5.16
C GLY A 151 -9.76 6.83 4.08
N ALA A 152 -9.89 6.32 2.85
CA ALA A 152 -10.61 7.01 1.77
C ALA A 152 -12.11 7.20 2.08
N ARG A 153 -12.67 6.33 2.93
CA ARG A 153 -14.06 6.45 3.43
C ARG A 153 -14.28 7.60 4.42
N GLY A 154 -13.21 8.20 4.95
CA GLY A 154 -13.28 9.31 5.91
C GLY A 154 -13.33 10.70 5.26
N ASP A 155 -12.89 10.82 4.00
CA ASP A 155 -12.80 12.10 3.28
C ASP A 155 -14.14 12.53 2.64
N HIS A 156 -15.19 11.73 2.81
CA HIS A 156 -16.55 12.02 2.32
C HIS A 156 -17.55 12.48 3.40
N ILE A 157 -17.11 12.81 4.62
CA ILE A 157 -17.96 13.63 5.50
C ILE A 157 -17.85 15.07 5.02
N LEU A 158 -18.59 15.39 3.96
CA LEU A 158 -18.99 16.76 3.67
C LEU A 158 -19.60 17.36 4.94
N SER A 159 -19.09 18.53 5.34
CA SER A 159 -19.68 19.31 6.42
C SER A 159 -21.17 19.57 6.10
N PRO A 160 -22.10 19.45 7.05
CA PRO A 160 -23.52 19.80 6.86
C PRO A 160 -23.80 21.26 6.47
N ALA A 161 -22.78 22.09 6.25
CA ALA A 161 -22.91 23.52 5.96
C ALA A 161 -23.22 23.87 4.49
N GLU A 162 -23.24 22.89 3.57
CA GLU A 162 -23.44 23.17 2.13
C GLU A 162 -24.86 22.87 1.61
N LEU A 163 -25.81 22.49 2.49
CA LEU A 163 -27.18 22.16 2.09
C LEU A 163 -28.23 23.27 2.30
N THR A 164 -27.82 24.51 2.56
CA THR A 164 -28.75 25.65 2.69
C THR A 164 -28.31 26.84 1.86
N THR A 165 -28.52 26.74 0.54
CA THR A 165 -28.81 27.93 -0.28
C THR A 165 -30.12 27.71 -1.02
N GLU A 166 -31.20 28.22 -0.42
CA GLU A 166 -32.51 28.38 -1.06
C GLU A 166 -32.38 29.31 -2.29
N PRO A 167 -33.07 29.04 -3.41
CA PRO A 167 -33.07 29.93 -4.55
C PRO A 167 -33.93 31.17 -4.25
N THR A 168 -33.30 32.34 -4.41
CA THR A 168 -33.95 33.66 -4.35
C THR A 168 -35.09 33.72 -5.38
N ALA A 169 -36.32 33.81 -4.91
CA ALA A 169 -37.50 34.05 -5.74
C ALA A 169 -37.41 35.43 -6.41
N LEU A 170 -37.52 35.42 -7.75
CA LEU A 170 -37.56 36.60 -8.60
C LEU A 170 -38.85 37.39 -8.36
N ARG A 171 -38.73 38.68 -8.03
CA ARG A 171 -39.83 39.64 -7.93
C ARG A 171 -40.57 39.78 -9.26
N ARG A 172 -41.91 39.80 -9.21
CA ARG A 172 -42.77 40.68 -10.00
C ARG A 172 -43.89 41.20 -9.12
#